data_AF-A0AAW9KRM0-F1
#
_entry.id   AF-A0AAW9KRM0-F1
#
_cell.length_a   1.000
_cell.length_b   1.000
_cell.length_c   1.000
_cell.angle_alpha   90.00
_cell.angle_beta   90.00
_cell.angle_gamma   90.00
#
_symmetry.space_group_name_H-M   'P 1'
#
loop_
_entity.id
_entity.type
_entity.pdbx_description
1 polymer ?
#
loop_
_entity_poly.entity_id
_entity_poly.type
_entity_poly.pdbx_seq_one_letter_code
_entity_poly.pdbx_strand_id
1 'polypeptide(L)'
;MERHEGDVTLDRGIEVREVFGTSGGIRGYYGRAAKEEVEEVVDYDIGDGSITERTSTETTTHYTEFVFVPGSFAIVDNSSGVFAFDLLGRETDSLIERAEIRLNSFIEDRHDESDLWQLGFYGTGGNAEKGVVYGSGVLDDAELGSVLGISEKNQVGLDYTYAGDEVKMTVAKSGYVDVYQPSNYDSKEFVDYVADEILPYAEV
;
A
#
# COMPACT_ATOMS: atom_id res chain seq x y z
N MET A 1 -12.15 -13.89 -17.41
CA MET A 1 -11.17 -14.07 -18.50
C MET A 1 -10.36 -15.29 -18.14
N GLU A 2 -10.27 -16.27 -19.02
CA GLU A 2 -9.60 -17.55 -18.74
C GLU A 2 -8.11 -17.50 -19.09
N ARG A 3 -7.29 -18.21 -18.31
CA ARG A 3 -5.87 -18.51 -18.55
C ARG A 3 -5.67 -20.02 -18.38
N HIS A 4 -4.81 -20.64 -19.16
CA HIS A 4 -4.47 -22.05 -19.01
C HIS A 4 -3.06 -22.23 -18.42
N GLU A 5 -2.92 -23.15 -17.48
CA GLU A 5 -1.64 -23.57 -16.90
C GLU A 5 -1.59 -25.10 -16.79
N GLY A 6 -0.83 -25.74 -17.68
CA GLY A 6 -0.92 -27.19 -17.88
C GLY A 6 -2.32 -27.60 -18.31
N ASP A 7 -2.94 -28.50 -17.53
CA ASP A 7 -4.31 -28.98 -17.74
C ASP A 7 -5.37 -28.19 -16.93
N VAL A 8 -4.97 -27.14 -16.20
CA VAL A 8 -5.86 -26.34 -15.35
C VAL A 8 -6.29 -25.07 -16.10
N THR A 9 -7.58 -24.74 -16.02
CA THR A 9 -8.13 -23.45 -16.45
C THR A 9 -8.31 -22.58 -15.23
N LEU A 10 -7.74 -21.38 -15.28
CA LEU A 10 -7.70 -20.39 -14.21
C LEU A 10 -8.51 -19.16 -14.63
N ASP A 11 -9.33 -18.67 -13.73
CA ASP A 11 -10.15 -17.48 -13.94
C ASP A 11 -9.52 -16.21 -13.36
N ARG A 12 -9.81 -15.09 -14.01
CA ARG A 12 -9.55 -13.75 -13.47
C ARG A 12 -10.60 -12.75 -13.93
N GLY A 13 -10.82 -11.72 -13.14
CA GLY A 13 -11.81 -10.69 -13.48
C GLY A 13 -11.76 -9.47 -12.58
N ILE A 14 -12.45 -8.44 -13.06
CA ILE A 14 -12.70 -7.20 -12.33
C ILE A 14 -14.21 -6.99 -12.27
N GLU A 15 -14.69 -6.55 -11.11
CA GLU A 15 -16.05 -6.08 -10.88
C GLU A 15 -16.00 -4.63 -10.41
N VAL A 16 -16.59 -3.70 -11.18
CA VAL A 16 -16.81 -2.33 -10.71
C VAL A 16 -18.09 -2.31 -9.88
N ARG A 17 -17.98 -1.87 -8.63
CA ARG A 17 -19.11 -1.82 -7.69
C ARG A 17 -19.69 -0.42 -7.57
N GLU A 18 -18.82 0.58 -7.67
CA GLU A 18 -19.21 1.97 -7.53
C GLU A 18 -18.44 2.86 -8.49
N VAL A 19 -19.14 3.86 -9.03
CA VAL A 19 -18.55 4.97 -9.76
C VAL A 19 -18.84 6.22 -8.95
N PHE A 20 -17.79 6.94 -8.57
CA PHE A 20 -17.90 8.12 -7.72
C PHE A 20 -17.22 9.33 -8.37
N GLY A 21 -17.58 10.52 -7.90
CA GLY A 21 -16.93 11.77 -8.24
C GLY A 21 -16.30 12.39 -6.99
N THR A 22 -15.05 12.81 -7.09
CA THR A 22 -14.32 13.53 -6.03
C THR A 22 -14.80 14.96 -5.90
N SER A 23 -14.47 15.62 -4.79
CA SER A 23 -14.68 17.06 -4.63
C SER A 23 -13.97 17.90 -5.71
N GLY A 24 -12.82 17.42 -6.19
CA GLY A 24 -12.07 18.00 -7.32
C GLY A 24 -12.64 17.72 -8.73
N GLY A 25 -13.80 17.04 -8.84
CA GLY A 25 -14.43 16.72 -10.13
C GLY A 25 -13.78 15.55 -10.88
N ILE A 26 -12.93 14.77 -10.21
CA ILE A 26 -12.29 13.59 -10.74
C ILE A 26 -13.28 12.42 -10.67
N ARG A 27 -13.35 11.62 -11.73
CA ARG A 27 -14.15 10.41 -11.77
C ARG A 27 -13.32 9.22 -11.33
N GLY A 28 -13.76 8.52 -10.30
CA GLY A 28 -13.13 7.30 -9.79
C GLY A 28 -14.04 6.08 -9.88
N TYR A 29 -13.42 4.90 -9.79
CA TYR A 29 -14.08 3.60 -9.80
C TYR A 29 -13.60 2.81 -8.60
N TYR A 30 -14.52 2.32 -7.79
CA TYR A 30 -14.24 1.38 -6.72
C TYR A 30 -14.77 0.00 -7.10
N GLY A 31 -13.97 -1.03 -6.86
CA GLY A 31 -14.27 -2.36 -7.34
C GLY A 31 -13.43 -3.45 -6.70
N ARG A 32 -13.53 -4.64 -7.30
CA ARG A 32 -12.89 -5.87 -6.84
C ARG A 32 -12.16 -6.52 -7.99
N ALA A 33 -10.98 -7.06 -7.71
CA ALA A 33 -10.22 -7.86 -8.63
C ALA A 33 -9.97 -9.24 -8.02
N ALA A 34 -10.08 -10.27 -8.86
CA ALA A 34 -9.77 -11.64 -8.46
C ALA A 34 -8.98 -12.35 -9.55
N LYS A 35 -8.10 -13.26 -9.14
CA LYS A 35 -7.39 -14.20 -10.02
C LYS A 35 -7.25 -15.55 -9.33
N GLU A 36 -7.23 -16.61 -10.11
CA GLU A 36 -6.84 -17.93 -9.66
C GLU A 36 -5.37 -18.20 -10.02
N GLU A 37 -4.64 -18.81 -9.10
CA GLU A 37 -3.28 -19.31 -9.31
C GLU A 37 -3.16 -20.74 -8.78
N VAL A 38 -2.29 -21.53 -9.40
CA VAL A 38 -1.91 -22.84 -8.87
C VAL A 38 -0.78 -22.63 -7.88
N GLU A 39 -0.98 -23.06 -6.65
CA GLU A 39 0.00 -22.96 -5.57
C GLU A 39 0.39 -24.36 -5.07
N GLU A 40 1.65 -24.52 -4.70
CA GLU A 40 2.10 -25.70 -3.98
C GLU A 40 1.74 -25.55 -2.50
N VAL A 41 0.92 -26.46 -1.99
CA VAL A 41 0.50 -26.50 -0.59
C VAL A 41 1.27 -27.62 0.10
N VAL A 42 1.85 -27.31 1.25
CA VAL A 42 2.58 -28.28 2.09
C VAL A 42 1.72 -28.60 3.30
N ASP A 43 1.24 -29.83 3.35
CA ASP A 43 0.50 -30.39 4.47
C ASP A 43 1.41 -31.24 5.37
N TYR A 44 1.13 -31.21 6.67
CA TYR A 44 1.84 -32.01 7.66
C TYR A 44 0.89 -33.01 8.32
N ASP A 45 1.13 -34.30 8.07
CA ASP A 45 0.45 -35.39 8.78
C ASP A 45 1.25 -35.76 10.03
N ILE A 46 0.64 -35.62 11.20
CA ILE A 46 1.24 -36.01 12.48
C ILE A 46 0.62 -37.34 12.93
N GLY A 47 1.41 -38.41 12.90
CA GLY A 47 0.95 -39.76 13.21
C GLY A 47 2.11 -40.68 13.56
N ASP A 48 1.84 -41.71 14.39
CA ASP A 48 2.81 -42.74 14.78
C ASP A 48 4.13 -42.20 15.36
N GLY A 49 4.08 -41.05 16.04
CA GLY A 49 5.26 -40.39 16.61
C GLY A 49 6.18 -39.73 15.59
N SER A 50 5.72 -39.54 14.35
CA SER A 50 6.45 -38.88 13.26
C SER A 50 5.63 -37.74 12.65
N ILE A 51 6.32 -36.83 11.97
CA ILE A 51 5.73 -35.77 11.15
C ILE A 51 6.08 -36.13 9.70
N THR A 52 5.05 -36.31 8.86
CA THR A 52 5.21 -36.57 7.43
C THR A 52 4.78 -35.33 6.65
N GLU A 53 5.64 -34.88 5.75
CA GLU A 53 5.35 -33.78 4.84
C GLU A 53 4.72 -34.32 3.55
N ARG A 54 3.64 -33.67 3.08
CA ARG A 54 3.00 -33.95 1.81
C ARG A 54 2.82 -32.67 1.02
N THR A 55 3.37 -32.62 -0.18
CA THR A 55 3.16 -31.52 -1.11
C THR A 55 2.02 -31.87 -2.07
N SER A 56 1.05 -30.97 -2.20
CA SER A 56 -0.03 -31.01 -3.19
C SER A 56 -0.04 -29.71 -4.00
N THR A 57 -0.80 -29.69 -5.09
CA THR A 57 -1.08 -28.45 -5.85
C THR A 57 -2.55 -28.14 -5.70
N GLU A 58 -2.85 -26.89 -5.35
CA GLU A 58 -4.22 -26.40 -5.19
C GLU A 58 -4.42 -25.15 -6.03
N THR A 59 -5.65 -24.93 -6.48
CA THR A 59 -6.04 -23.66 -7.12
C THR A 59 -6.52 -22.71 -6.04
N THR A 60 -5.77 -21.64 -5.82
CA THR A 60 -6.08 -20.59 -4.84
C THR A 60 -6.66 -19.38 -5.55
N THR A 61 -7.77 -18.85 -5.03
CA THR A 61 -8.31 -17.56 -5.48
C THR A 61 -7.71 -16.42 -4.67
N HIS A 62 -6.99 -15.53 -5.34
CA HIS A 62 -6.57 -14.25 -4.79
C HIS A 62 -7.63 -13.19 -5.04
N TYR A 63 -7.79 -12.30 -4.08
CA TYR A 63 -8.81 -11.26 -4.09
C TYR A 63 -8.24 -9.95 -3.53
N THR A 64 -8.65 -8.82 -4.11
CA THR A 64 -8.39 -7.49 -3.56
C THR A 64 -9.48 -6.51 -3.95
N GLU A 65 -9.66 -5.47 -3.15
CA GLU A 65 -10.44 -4.30 -3.53
C GLU A 65 -9.51 -3.26 -4.15
N PHE A 66 -10.04 -2.47 -5.08
CA PHE A 66 -9.27 -1.43 -5.73
C PHE A 66 -10.05 -0.13 -5.84
N VAL A 67 -9.29 0.94 -5.93
CA VAL A 67 -9.74 2.22 -6.47
C VAL A 67 -8.92 2.53 -7.72
N PHE A 68 -9.60 2.96 -8.77
CA PHE A 68 -8.97 3.36 -10.02
C PHE A 68 -9.46 4.74 -10.45
N VAL A 69 -8.51 5.64 -10.69
CA VAL A 69 -8.74 6.98 -11.22
C VAL A 69 -8.05 7.06 -12.59
N PRO A 70 -8.80 6.99 -13.71
CA PRO A 70 -8.21 6.95 -15.04
C PRO A 70 -7.28 8.14 -15.32
N GLY A 71 -6.10 7.86 -15.84
CA GLY A 71 -5.09 8.88 -16.16
C GLY A 71 -4.42 9.51 -14.93
N SER A 72 -4.65 8.98 -13.73
CA SER A 72 -4.04 9.47 -12.49
C SER A 72 -3.39 8.33 -11.71
N PHE A 73 -4.14 7.57 -10.91
CA PHE A 73 -3.58 6.54 -10.04
C PHE A 73 -4.53 5.35 -9.83
N ALA A 74 -3.96 4.25 -9.33
CA ALA A 74 -4.67 3.07 -8.88
C ALA A 74 -4.19 2.67 -7.49
N ILE A 75 -5.10 2.27 -6.61
CA ILE A 75 -4.81 1.77 -5.27
C ILE A 75 -5.43 0.39 -5.12
N VAL A 76 -4.74 -0.50 -4.43
CA VAL A 76 -5.24 -1.82 -4.03
C VAL A 76 -5.20 -1.90 -2.51
N ASP A 77 -6.14 -2.64 -1.94
CA ASP A 77 -6.33 -2.77 -0.49
C ASP A 77 -5.08 -3.25 0.25
N ASN A 78 -4.26 -4.09 -0.39
CA ASN A 78 -3.06 -4.63 0.22
C ASN A 78 -2.01 -5.06 -0.82
N SER A 79 -0.81 -5.38 -0.35
CA SER A 79 0.33 -5.72 -1.20
C SER A 79 0.17 -7.03 -1.98
N SER A 80 -0.68 -7.97 -1.55
CA SER A 80 -0.98 -9.16 -2.36
C SER A 80 -1.94 -8.83 -3.51
N GLY A 81 -2.64 -7.70 -3.44
CA GLY A 81 -3.54 -7.18 -4.47
C GLY A 81 -2.86 -6.56 -5.70
N VAL A 82 -1.53 -6.46 -5.76
CA VAL A 82 -0.81 -5.80 -6.86
C VAL A 82 -1.11 -6.38 -8.25
N PHE A 83 -1.57 -7.63 -8.33
CA PHE A 83 -2.04 -8.24 -9.58
C PHE A 83 -3.21 -7.47 -10.23
N ALA A 84 -3.98 -6.71 -9.44
CA ALA A 84 -5.09 -5.93 -9.95
C ALA A 84 -4.63 -4.80 -10.88
N PHE A 85 -3.39 -4.29 -10.73
CA PHE A 85 -2.84 -3.29 -11.66
C PHE A 85 -2.72 -3.85 -13.07
N ASP A 86 -2.25 -5.08 -13.22
CA ASP A 86 -2.17 -5.74 -14.53
C ASP A 86 -3.55 -5.97 -15.14
N LEU A 87 -4.54 -6.33 -14.32
CA LEU A 87 -5.91 -6.52 -14.78
C LEU A 87 -6.54 -5.19 -15.21
N LEU A 88 -6.41 -4.15 -14.40
CA LEU A 88 -6.91 -2.81 -14.68
C LEU A 88 -6.27 -2.25 -15.95
N GLY A 89 -4.94 -2.36 -16.09
CA GLY A 89 -4.22 -1.89 -17.25
C GLY A 89 -4.69 -2.55 -18.55
N ARG A 90 -4.98 -3.86 -18.53
CA ARG A 90 -5.52 -4.59 -19.69
C ARG A 90 -6.94 -4.17 -20.04
N GLU A 91 -7.82 -4.05 -19.06
CA GLU A 91 -9.23 -3.70 -19.28
C GLU A 91 -9.39 -2.25 -19.75
N THR A 92 -8.46 -1.37 -19.39
CA THR A 92 -8.52 0.08 -19.67
C THR A 92 -7.52 0.55 -20.71
N ASP A 93 -6.78 -0.37 -21.33
CA ASP A 93 -5.66 -0.07 -22.26
C ASP A 93 -4.72 1.00 -21.68
N SER A 94 -4.40 0.86 -20.38
CA SER A 94 -3.59 1.80 -19.61
C SER A 94 -2.33 1.13 -19.09
N LEU A 95 -1.22 1.86 -19.07
CA LEU A 95 -0.01 1.45 -18.36
C LEU A 95 -0.13 1.91 -16.91
N ILE A 96 -0.12 0.97 -15.96
CA ILE A 96 -0.12 1.27 -14.52
C ILE A 96 1.26 0.91 -13.98
N GLU A 97 1.97 1.93 -13.51
CA GLU A 97 3.32 1.79 -12.95
C GLU A 97 3.28 1.97 -11.44
N ARG A 98 4.21 1.34 -10.73
CA ARG A 98 4.32 1.45 -9.28
C ARG A 98 5.00 2.77 -8.95
N ALA A 99 4.30 3.64 -8.24
CA ALA A 99 4.89 4.89 -7.76
C ALA A 99 5.71 4.67 -6.47
N GLU A 100 6.80 5.41 -6.34
CA GLU A 100 7.51 5.63 -5.08
C GLU A 100 7.11 6.98 -4.48
N ILE A 101 7.12 7.08 -3.14
CA ILE A 101 6.82 8.32 -2.43
C ILE A 101 8.11 8.97 -1.94
N ARG A 102 8.28 10.26 -2.27
CA ARG A 102 9.39 11.11 -1.82
C ARG A 102 9.20 11.52 -0.36
N LEU A 103 9.47 10.59 0.55
CA LEU A 103 9.22 10.73 1.99
C LEU A 103 9.93 11.93 2.64
N ASN A 104 11.16 12.26 2.23
CA ASN A 104 11.87 13.42 2.79
C ASN A 104 11.13 14.72 2.44
N SER A 105 10.71 14.90 1.18
CA SER A 105 9.90 16.07 0.78
C SER A 105 8.54 16.09 1.49
N PHE A 106 7.91 14.93 1.68
CA PHE A 106 6.65 14.83 2.41
C PHE A 106 6.77 15.30 3.87
N ILE A 107 7.88 14.95 4.55
CA ILE A 107 8.17 15.41 5.92
C ILE A 107 8.51 16.91 5.92
N GLU A 108 9.40 17.36 5.04
CA GLU A 108 9.89 18.75 5.00
C GLU A 108 8.74 19.75 4.81
N ASP A 109 7.82 19.47 3.90
CA ASP A 109 6.67 20.36 3.62
C ASP A 109 5.66 20.43 4.78
N ARG A 110 5.65 19.44 5.68
CA ARG A 110 4.68 19.33 6.79
C ARG A 110 5.30 19.53 8.17
N HIS A 111 6.60 19.79 8.26
CA HIS A 111 7.33 19.82 9.53
C HIS A 111 6.71 20.78 10.56
N ASP A 112 6.19 21.93 10.13
CA ASP A 112 5.64 22.95 11.03
C ASP A 112 4.15 22.74 11.38
N GLU A 113 3.47 21.84 10.66
CA GLU A 113 2.01 21.63 10.73
C GLU A 113 1.65 20.17 11.09
N SER A 114 2.64 19.33 11.39
CA SER A 114 2.43 17.91 11.68
C SER A 114 3.36 17.39 12.77
N ASP A 115 2.86 16.42 13.53
CA ASP A 115 3.64 15.67 14.51
C ASP A 115 4.09 14.34 13.90
N LEU A 116 5.41 14.19 13.71
CA LEU A 116 6.02 12.93 13.29
C LEU A 116 6.00 11.92 14.44
N TRP A 117 5.10 10.93 14.36
CA TRP A 117 4.92 9.89 15.39
C TRP A 117 5.58 8.56 15.06
N GLN A 118 5.96 8.33 13.80
CA GLN A 118 6.63 7.13 13.32
C GLN A 118 7.66 7.47 12.24
N LEU A 119 8.85 6.87 12.33
CA LEU A 119 9.88 7.01 11.29
C LEU A 119 10.60 5.67 11.09
N GLY A 120 10.49 5.12 9.89
CA GLY A 120 11.31 4.01 9.44
C GLY A 120 12.50 4.50 8.63
N PHE A 121 13.63 3.86 8.86
CA PHE A 121 14.89 4.24 8.26
C PHE A 121 15.74 3.04 7.87
N TYR A 122 16.66 3.28 6.94
CA TYR A 122 17.68 2.33 6.52
C TYR A 122 18.95 3.07 6.05
N GLY A 123 20.04 2.32 5.85
CA GLY A 123 21.26 2.88 5.26
C GLY A 123 21.98 3.87 6.17
N THR A 124 22.02 3.60 7.48
CA THR A 124 22.64 4.50 8.49
C THR A 124 24.17 4.60 8.40
N GLY A 125 24.82 3.73 7.64
CA GLY A 125 26.28 3.62 7.59
C GLY A 125 26.92 3.01 8.85
N GLY A 126 26.13 2.66 9.87
CA GLY A 126 26.58 1.96 11.07
C GLY A 126 26.17 0.48 11.08
N ASN A 127 26.32 -0.19 12.23
CA ASN A 127 25.92 -1.59 12.40
C ASN A 127 24.39 -1.80 12.40
N ALA A 128 23.63 -0.75 12.66
CA ALA A 128 22.17 -0.79 12.61
C ALA A 128 21.69 -0.49 11.17
N GLU A 129 21.44 -1.53 10.38
CA GLU A 129 21.15 -1.38 8.95
C GLU A 129 19.78 -0.77 8.64
N LYS A 130 18.78 -1.05 9.49
CA LYS A 130 17.41 -0.54 9.38
C LYS A 130 16.68 -0.58 10.72
N GLY A 131 15.64 0.24 10.86
CA GLY A 131 14.80 0.26 12.05
C GLY A 131 13.53 1.08 11.85
N VAL A 132 12.66 1.02 12.84
CA VAL A 132 11.48 1.88 12.95
C VAL A 132 11.41 2.41 14.37
N VAL A 133 11.26 3.72 14.49
CA VAL A 133 11.08 4.41 15.77
C VAL A 133 9.66 4.97 15.85
N TYR A 134 9.14 5.04 17.08
CA TYR A 134 7.83 5.58 17.40
C TYR A 134 7.96 6.55 18.56
N GLY A 135 7.25 7.68 18.51
CA GLY A 135 7.29 8.73 19.52
C GLY A 135 7.14 10.11 18.90
N SER A 136 6.98 11.15 19.72
CA SER A 136 6.91 12.54 19.27
C SER A 136 8.30 13.16 19.16
N GLY A 137 8.58 13.91 18.11
CA GLY A 137 9.85 14.63 17.97
C GLY A 137 11.07 13.71 17.77
N VAL A 138 10.88 12.56 17.11
CA VAL A 138 11.95 11.55 16.94
C VAL A 138 13.19 12.08 16.19
N LEU A 139 13.02 13.10 15.33
CA LEU A 139 14.15 13.74 14.63
C LEU A 139 14.99 14.63 15.56
N ASP A 140 14.40 15.15 16.64
CA ASP A 140 15.07 15.99 17.63
C ASP A 140 15.59 15.18 18.83
N ASP A 141 15.41 13.87 18.82
CA ASP A 141 15.88 12.99 19.88
C ASP A 141 17.41 13.05 20.01
N ALA A 142 17.90 13.22 21.23
CA ALA A 142 19.33 13.41 21.49
C ALA A 142 20.19 12.19 21.16
N GLU A 143 19.62 10.97 21.22
CA GLU A 143 20.33 9.72 20.98
C GLU A 143 20.19 9.29 19.51
N LEU A 144 19.02 9.50 18.91
CA LEU A 144 18.66 8.95 17.60
C LEU A 144 18.62 9.99 16.48
N GLY A 145 18.36 11.26 16.79
CA GLY A 145 18.12 12.31 15.79
C GLY A 145 19.23 12.45 14.76
N SER A 146 20.49 12.36 15.18
CA SER A 146 21.64 12.41 14.27
C SER A 146 21.70 11.25 13.28
N VAL A 147 21.36 10.03 13.72
CA VAL A 147 21.32 8.83 12.86
C VAL A 147 20.12 8.90 11.92
N LEU A 148 18.97 9.32 12.45
CA LEU A 148 17.75 9.46 11.68
C LEU A 148 17.87 10.53 10.61
N GLY A 149 18.51 11.67 10.92
CA GLY A 149 18.70 12.78 9.99
C GLY A 149 19.51 12.41 8.74
N ILE A 150 20.52 11.54 8.87
CA ILE A 150 21.37 11.12 7.74
C ILE A 150 20.90 9.85 7.02
N SER A 151 19.96 9.13 7.62
CA SER A 151 19.46 7.86 7.08
C SER A 151 18.45 8.05 5.95
N GLU A 152 18.35 7.06 5.06
CA GLU A 152 17.26 6.98 4.09
C GLU A 152 15.96 6.61 4.80
N LYS A 153 14.83 7.17 4.36
CA LYS A 153 13.51 6.89 4.95
C LYS A 153 12.76 5.89 4.08
N ASN A 154 12.10 4.91 4.72
CA ASN A 154 11.26 3.93 4.03
C ASN A 154 9.79 3.96 4.48
N GLN A 155 9.47 4.56 5.63
CA GLN A 155 8.11 4.80 6.09
C GLN A 155 8.06 5.99 7.06
N VAL A 156 6.96 6.70 7.05
CA VAL A 156 6.71 7.91 7.84
C VAL A 156 5.28 7.86 8.36
N GLY A 157 5.08 8.19 9.62
CA GLY A 157 3.74 8.43 10.16
C GLY A 157 3.62 9.82 10.73
N LEU A 158 2.58 10.55 10.29
CA LEU A 158 2.27 11.91 10.72
C LEU A 158 0.91 11.96 11.42
N ASP A 159 0.77 12.94 12.29
CA ASP A 159 -0.47 13.38 12.93
C ASP A 159 -0.66 14.87 12.60
N TYR A 160 -1.74 15.23 11.91
CA TYR A 160 -2.00 16.60 11.44
C TYR A 160 -3.47 16.81 11.10
N THR A 161 -3.89 18.06 10.92
CA THR A 161 -5.26 18.37 10.52
C THR A 161 -5.40 18.43 9.00
N TYR A 162 -6.38 17.70 8.44
CA TYR A 162 -6.76 17.77 7.03
C TYR A 162 -8.28 17.92 6.89
N ALA A 163 -8.73 18.88 6.07
CA ALA A 163 -10.15 19.20 5.88
C ALA A 163 -10.97 19.45 7.17
N GLY A 164 -10.29 19.78 8.28
CA GLY A 164 -10.91 20.00 9.59
C GLY A 164 -10.96 18.78 10.51
N ASP A 165 -10.50 17.62 10.03
CA ASP A 165 -10.37 16.39 10.82
C ASP A 165 -8.91 16.17 11.25
N GLU A 166 -8.71 15.61 12.44
CA GLU A 166 -7.40 15.11 12.88
C GLU A 166 -7.08 13.81 12.14
N VAL A 167 -6.00 13.83 11.38
CA VAL A 167 -5.54 12.73 10.55
C VAL A 167 -4.28 12.13 11.15
N LYS A 168 -4.38 10.85 11.51
CA LYS A 168 -3.22 10.03 11.89
C LYS A 168 -3.00 8.97 10.84
N MET A 169 -1.81 8.98 10.24
CA MET A 169 -1.56 8.20 9.03
C MET A 169 -0.13 7.64 8.99
N THR A 170 0.09 6.65 8.12
CA THR A 170 1.41 6.15 7.73
C THR A 170 1.51 6.05 6.20
N VAL A 171 2.61 6.55 5.63
CA VAL A 171 2.98 6.33 4.22
C VAL A 171 4.34 5.64 4.14
N ALA A 172 4.47 4.68 3.24
CA ALA A 172 5.73 4.04 2.91
C ALA A 172 6.25 4.51 1.55
N LYS A 173 7.57 4.44 1.37
CA LYS A 173 8.23 4.75 0.10
C LYS A 173 7.67 3.91 -1.05
N SER A 174 7.18 2.70 -0.78
CA SER A 174 6.58 1.79 -1.77
C SER A 174 5.17 2.18 -2.25
N GLY A 175 4.65 3.33 -1.82
CA GLY A 175 3.28 3.77 -2.15
C GLY A 175 2.19 3.17 -1.25
N TYR A 176 2.55 2.48 -0.16
CA TYR A 176 1.58 2.08 0.86
C TYR A 176 1.12 3.31 1.65
N VAL A 177 -0.19 3.45 1.84
CA VAL A 177 -0.81 4.52 2.61
C VAL A 177 -1.85 3.91 3.53
N ASP A 178 -1.86 4.32 4.78
CA ASP A 178 -2.79 3.88 5.81
C ASP A 178 -3.25 5.10 6.62
N VAL A 179 -4.55 5.24 6.82
CA VAL A 179 -5.15 6.33 7.60
C VAL A 179 -5.84 5.69 8.80
N TYR A 180 -5.21 5.79 9.97
CA TYR A 180 -5.72 5.24 11.22
C TYR A 180 -6.85 6.08 11.80
N GLN A 181 -6.75 7.40 11.63
CA GLN A 181 -7.73 8.36 12.09
C GLN A 181 -7.97 9.39 10.98
N PRO A 182 -9.23 9.74 10.69
CA PRO A 182 -10.43 9.04 11.17
C PRO A 182 -10.53 7.62 10.58
N SER A 183 -11.02 6.65 11.35
CA SER A 183 -11.05 5.24 10.94
C SER A 183 -12.22 4.89 10.00
N ASN A 184 -12.94 5.90 9.51
CA ASN A 184 -14.19 5.76 8.78
C ASN A 184 -14.19 6.50 7.44
N TYR A 185 -13.02 6.80 6.87
CA TYR A 185 -12.94 7.30 5.50
C TYR A 185 -13.64 6.33 4.55
N ASP A 186 -14.60 6.87 3.79
CA ASP A 186 -15.13 6.15 2.64
C ASP A 186 -14.14 6.21 1.45
N SER A 187 -14.42 5.45 0.40
CA SER A 187 -13.53 5.38 -0.77
C SER A 187 -13.34 6.74 -1.46
N LYS A 188 -14.32 7.64 -1.38
CA LYS A 188 -14.21 8.97 -1.98
C LYS A 188 -13.34 9.88 -1.12
N GLU A 189 -13.58 9.92 0.18
CA GLU A 189 -12.78 10.70 1.13
C GLU A 189 -11.31 10.29 1.09
N PHE A 190 -11.04 8.98 1.03
CA PHE A 190 -9.69 8.46 0.90
C PHE A 190 -9.03 8.85 -0.44
N VAL A 191 -9.78 8.90 -1.53
CA VAL A 191 -9.25 9.34 -2.84
C VAL A 191 -8.93 10.82 -2.85
N ASP A 192 -9.81 11.64 -2.28
CA ASP A 192 -9.58 13.07 -2.14
C ASP A 192 -8.31 13.30 -1.30
N TYR A 193 -8.19 12.59 -0.17
CA TYR A 193 -7.00 12.60 0.67
C TYR A 193 -5.73 12.19 -0.08
N VAL A 194 -5.73 11.06 -0.80
CA VAL A 194 -4.53 10.61 -1.54
C VAL A 194 -4.17 11.59 -2.65
N ALA A 195 -5.16 12.12 -3.37
CA ALA A 195 -4.93 13.08 -4.45
C ALA A 195 -4.30 14.39 -3.94
N ASP A 196 -4.76 14.88 -2.78
CA ASP A 196 -4.32 16.17 -2.24
C ASP A 196 -3.04 16.03 -1.40
N GLU A 197 -2.95 15.02 -0.55
CA GLU A 197 -1.88 14.91 0.47
C GLU A 197 -0.70 14.03 0.03
N ILE A 198 -0.93 12.99 -0.78
CA ILE A 198 0.10 11.98 -1.09
C ILE A 198 0.63 12.09 -2.51
N LEU A 199 -0.26 12.22 -3.50
CA LEU A 199 0.07 12.24 -4.92
C LEU A 199 1.10 13.34 -5.31
N PRO A 200 1.14 14.54 -4.69
CA PRO A 200 2.18 15.52 -4.98
C PRO A 200 3.62 15.03 -4.73
N TYR A 201 3.77 13.99 -3.90
CA TYR A 201 5.05 13.39 -3.53
C TYR A 201 5.35 12.09 -4.26
N ALA A 202 4.43 11.61 -5.09
CA ALA A 202 4.61 10.41 -5.89
C ALA A 202 5.54 10.65 -7.09
N GLU A 203 6.38 9.67 -7.40
CA GLU A 203 7.20 9.59 -8.60
C GLU A 203 7.12 8.18 -9.21
N VAL A 204 7.26 8.08 -10.53
CA VAL A 204 7.20 6.83 -11.31
C VAL A 204 8.56 6.59 -11.95
#